data_AF-A0A527ZBW0-F1
#
_entry.id   AF-A0A527ZBW0-F1
#
_cell.length_a   1.000
_cell.length_b   1.000
_cell.length_c   1.000
_cell.angle_alpha   90.00
_cell.angle_beta   90.00
_cell.angle_gamma   90.00
#
_symmetry.space_group_name_H-M   'P 1'
#
loop_
_entity.id
_entity.type
_entity.pdbx_description
1 polymer ?
#
loop_
_entity_poly.entity_id
_entity_poly.type
_entity_poly.pdbx_seq_one_letter_code
_entity_poly.pdbx_strand_id
1 'polypeptide(L)' 'MSYKSIIVNLAVDASPAPMVKLGVELAERFGAHLIGLAAADVPPLVATGDGMVYE' A
#
# COMPACT_ATOMS: atom_id res chain seq x y z
N MET A 1 -14.62 20.15 -7.19
CA MET A 1 -14.57 18.68 -6.99
C MET A 1 -13.94 18.41 -5.64
N SER A 2 -14.56 17.59 -4.79
CA SER A 2 -13.91 17.10 -3.56
C SER A 2 -13.54 15.63 -3.73
N TYR A 3 -12.37 15.24 -3.24
CA TYR A 3 -11.98 13.84 -3.18
C TYR A 3 -12.81 13.13 -2.11
N LYS A 4 -13.47 12.02 -2.47
CA LYS A 4 -14.17 11.17 -1.48
C LYS A 4 -13.20 10.25 -0.74
N SER A 5 -12.13 9.84 -1.41
CA SER A 5 -11.11 8.94 -0.86
C SER A 5 -9.73 9.26 -1.44
N ILE A 6 -8.69 8.96 -0.64
CA ILE A 6 -7.29 9.07 -1.00
C ILE A 6 -6.64 7.73 -0.66
N ILE A 7 -5.98 7.12 -1.65
CA ILE A 7 -5.22 5.88 -1.46
C ILE A 7 -3.73 6.23 -1.39
N VAL A 8 -3.06 5.74 -0.36
CA VAL A 8 -1.62 5.91 -0.17
C VAL A 8 -0.93 4.56 -0.21
N ASN A 9 0.03 4.40 -1.11
CA ASN A 9 0.92 3.25 -1.14
C ASN A 9 1.96 3.39 -0.02
N LEU A 10 1.94 2.46 0.92
CA LEU A 10 2.87 2.36 2.03
C LEU A 10 4.02 1.46 1.60
N ALA A 11 5.23 2.01 1.61
CA ALA A 11 6.43 1.21 1.37
C ALA A 11 6.52 0.14 2.46
N VAL A 12 6.57 -1.13 2.06
CA VAL A 12 6.73 -2.25 2.99
C VAL A 12 8.19 -2.41 3.42
N ASP A 13 9.13 -2.10 2.52
CA ASP A 13 10.57 -2.25 2.73
C ASP A 13 11.28 -0.95 3.16
N ALA A 14 10.53 0.12 3.38
CA ALA A 14 11.05 1.41 3.77
C ALA A 14 10.10 2.11 4.75
N SER A 15 10.56 3.20 5.36
CA SER A 15 9.72 3.95 6.30
C SER A 15 8.49 4.54 5.59
N PRO A 16 7.26 4.21 6.04
CA PRO A 16 6.03 4.75 5.43
C PRO A 16 5.72 6.18 5.91
N ALA A 17 6.44 6.70 6.91
CA ALA A 17 6.09 7.93 7.61
C ALA A 17 5.90 9.16 6.71
N PRO A 18 6.74 9.43 5.69
CA PRO A 18 6.55 10.57 4.80
C PRO A 18 5.25 10.49 3.99
N MET A 19 4.88 9.29 3.53
CA MET A 19 3.67 9.05 2.75
C MET A 19 2.42 9.10 3.60
N VAL A 20 2.47 8.57 4.82
CA VAL A 20 1.38 8.69 5.79
C VAL A 20 1.11 10.16 6.11
N LYS A 21 2.16 10.95 6.38
CA LYS A 21 2.02 12.38 6.71
C LYS A 21 1.32 13.14 5.58
N LEU A 22 1.79 12.98 4.34
CA LEU A 22 1.18 13.61 3.17
C LEU A 22 -0.28 13.18 2.98
N GLY A 23 -0.56 11.88 3.14
CA GLY A 23 -1.90 11.33 3.01
C GLY A 23 -2.90 11.92 4.00
N VAL A 24 -2.49 12.05 5.27
CA VAL A 24 -3.31 12.67 6.32
C VAL A 24 -3.59 14.14 5.99
N GLU A 25 -2.57 14.93 5.66
CA GLU A 25 -2.74 16.35 5.32
C GLU A 25 -3.70 16.56 4.14
N LEU A 26 -3.64 15.69 3.12
CA LEU A 26 -4.57 15.76 1.99
C LEU A 26 -5.99 15.30 2.39
N ALA A 27 -6.11 14.23 3.17
CA ALA A 27 -7.41 13.72 3.59
C ALA A 27 -8.17 14.73 4.44
N GLU A 28 -7.48 15.40 5.37
CA GLU A 28 -8.03 16.49 6.17
C GLU A 28 -8.44 17.67 5.30
N ARG A 29 -7.56 18.11 4.38
CA ARG A 29 -7.84 19.25 3.48
C ARG A 29 -9.10 19.06 2.65
N PHE A 30 -9.40 17.84 2.24
CA PHE A 30 -10.54 17.54 1.37
C PHE A 30 -11.73 16.90 2.10
N GLY A 31 -11.61 16.60 3.39
CA GLY A 31 -12.61 15.80 4.11
C GLY A 31 -12.79 14.41 3.50
N ALA A 32 -11.71 13.81 3.02
CA ALA A 32 -11.69 12.54 2.30
C ALA A 32 -11.38 11.35 3.22
N HIS A 33 -11.83 10.15 2.87
CA HIS A 33 -11.39 8.93 3.53
C HIS A 33 -9.96 8.57 3.14
N LEU A 34 -9.06 8.40 4.10
CA LEU A 34 -7.70 7.91 3.86
C LEU A 34 -7.67 6.37 3.89
N ILE A 35 -7.10 5.77 2.85
CA ILE A 35 -6.93 4.32 2.71
C ILE A 35 -5.44 4.02 2.52
N GLY A 36 -4.84 3.29 3.45
CA GLY A 36 -3.48 2.78 3.32
C GLY A 36 -3.47 1.45 2.56
N LEU A 37 -2.58 1.33 1.58
CA LEU A 37 -2.33 0.08 0.85
C LEU A 37 -0.85 -0.25 0.97
N ALA A 38 -0.51 -1.45 1.41
CA ALA A 38 0.85 -1.97 1.33
C ALA A 38 0.83 -3.23 0.46
N ALA A 39 1.71 -3.29 -0.53
CA ALA A 39 1.93 -4.47 -1.34
C ALA A 39 3.38 -4.90 -1.17
N ALA A 40 3.58 -6.15 -0.73
CA ALA A 40 4.88 -6.81 -0.82
C ALA A 40 4.96 -7.52 -2.16
N ASP A 41 6.14 -7.47 -2.78
CA ASP A 41 6.42 -8.32 -3.93
C ASP A 41 6.59 -9.75 -3.39
N VAL A 42 5.57 -10.58 -3.61
CA VAL A 42 5.62 -11.99 -3.24
C VAL A 42 5.91 -12.76 -4.52
N PRO A 43 7.06 -13.47 -4.62
CA PRO A 43 7.37 -14.28 -5.79
C PRO A 43 6.19 -15.21 -6.09
N PRO A 44 5.80 -15.37 -7.37
CA PRO A 44 4.75 -16.31 -7.72
C PRO A 44 5.16 -17.72 -7.28
N LEU A 45 4.21 -18.48 -6.74
CA LEU A 45 4.46 -19.87 -6.38
C LEU A 45 4.78 -20.67 -7.65
N VAL A 46 5.90 -21.39 -7.62
CA VAL A 46 6.30 -22.31 -8.68
C VAL A 46 5.90 -23.73 -8.28
N ALA A 47 5.24 -24.44 -9.18
CA ALA A 47 4.92 -25.85 -8.99
C ALA A 47 6.15 -26.70 -9.31
N THR A 48 6.66 -27.42 -8.31
CA THR A 48 7.74 -28.40 -8.44
C THR A 48 7.23 -29.82 -8.14
N GLY A 49 8.08 -30.83 -8.34
CA GLY A 49 7.75 -32.21 -7.99
C GLY A 49 7.46 -32.44 -6.50
N ASP A 50 7.93 -31.54 -5.63
CA ASP A 50 7.74 -31.57 -4.18
C ASP A 50 6.59 -30.66 -3.70
N GLY A 51 5.87 -30.00 -4.62
CA GLY A 51 4.75 -29.11 -4.33
C GLY A 51 4.98 -27.65 -4.73
N MET A 52 4.17 -26.75 -4.17
CA MET A 52 4.24 -25.31 -4.43
C MET A 52 5.32 -24.67 -3.56
N VAL A 53 6.32 -24.04 -4.19
CA VAL A 53 7.43 -23.35 -3.50
C VAL A 53 7.52 -21.89 -3.94
N TYR A 54 8.04 -21.02 -3.07
CA TYR A 54 8.46 -19.67 -3.44
C TYR A 54 9.88 -19.76 -4.01
N GLU A 55 10.13 -19.13 -5.17
CA GLU A 55 11.50 -18.92 -5.69
C GLU A 55 12.24 -17.83 -4.92
#